data_AF-A0A8S3IBG0-F1
#
_entry.id   AF-A0A8S3IBG0-F1
#
_cell.length_a   1.000
_cell.length_b   1.000
_cell.length_c   1.000
_cell.angle_alpha   90.00
_cell.angle_beta   90.00
_cell.angle_gamma   90.00
#
_symmetry.space_group_name_H-M   'P 1'
#
loop_
_entity.id
_entity.type
_entity.pdbx_description
1 polymer ?
#
loop_
_entity_poly.entity_id
_entity_poly.type
_entity_poly.pdbx_seq_one_letter_code
_entity_poly.pdbx_strand_id
1 'polypeptide(L)'
;MLEVEITQQRSIHTTKWEIVLGMSFYQVIKLLKLNDDQIKSVTLVYNDKDPLSADYTLNLSNDSILLHFDSITQRLKLIELYDLKKVKLKYFGNYFNSPQIVPTIENVNEIFGPTRPGGEQKLK
;
A
#
# COMPACT_ATOMS: atom_id res chain seq x y z
N MET A 1 13.28 5.75 2.43
CA MET A 1 12.26 5.62 1.38
C MET A 1 12.34 4.23 0.82
N LEU A 2 11.37 3.44 1.23
CA LEU A 2 11.12 2.09 0.80
C LEU A 2 10.80 2.07 -0.70
N GLU A 3 11.28 1.02 -1.36
CA GLU A 3 10.92 0.72 -2.74
C GLU A 3 9.96 -0.47 -2.74
N VAL A 4 8.77 -0.23 -3.28
CA VAL A 4 7.66 -1.15 -3.22
C VAL A 4 7.14 -1.39 -4.63
N GLU A 5 6.88 -2.64 -4.95
CA GLU A 5 6.16 -3.02 -6.14
C GLU A 5 4.70 -3.31 -5.77
N ILE A 6 3.79 -2.82 -6.61
CA ILE A 6 2.35 -2.99 -6.43
C ILE A 6 1.89 -4.11 -7.35
N THR A 7 1.12 -5.06 -6.82
CA THR A 7 0.39 -6.04 -7.61
C THR A 7 -1.10 -5.73 -7.51
N GLN A 8 -1.77 -5.53 -8.65
CA GLN A 8 -3.20 -5.18 -8.67
C GLN A 8 -4.03 -6.12 -7.81
N GLN A 9 -4.87 -5.53 -6.95
CA GLN A 9 -5.85 -6.21 -6.08
C GLN A 9 -5.28 -7.32 -5.16
N ARG A 10 -3.96 -7.39 -4.99
CA ARG A 10 -3.33 -8.45 -4.20
C ARG A 10 -2.46 -7.91 -3.08
N SER A 11 -1.46 -7.11 -3.40
CA SER A 11 -0.35 -6.90 -2.47
C SER A 11 0.51 -5.67 -2.75
N ILE A 12 1.25 -5.29 -1.70
CA ILE A 12 2.48 -4.51 -1.82
C ILE A 12 3.65 -5.42 -1.43
N HIS A 13 4.72 -5.40 -2.20
CA HIS A 13 5.88 -6.25 -1.92
C HIS A 13 7.20 -5.58 -2.23
N THR A 14 8.24 -6.14 -1.63
CA THR A 14 9.65 -5.86 -1.91
C THR A 14 10.31 -7.18 -2.31
N THR A 15 11.62 -7.16 -2.53
CA THR A 15 12.39 -8.40 -2.73
C THR A 15 12.47 -9.27 -1.47
N LYS A 16 12.21 -8.72 -0.29
CA LYS A 16 12.35 -9.42 1.00
C LYS A 16 11.02 -9.88 1.61
N TRP A 17 9.95 -9.14 1.35
CA TRP A 17 8.67 -9.35 2.03
C TRP A 17 7.50 -8.90 1.19
N GLU A 18 6.32 -9.44 1.49
CA GLU A 18 5.06 -9.12 0.83
C GLU A 18 3.94 -8.97 1.88
N ILE A 19 3.13 -7.93 1.73
CA ILE A 19 1.91 -7.71 2.50
C ILE A 19 0.73 -7.81 1.54
N VAL A 20 -0.16 -8.78 1.78
CA VAL A 20 -1.32 -9.08 0.95
C VAL A 20 -2.63 -8.69 1.64
N LEU A 21 -3.63 -8.28 0.87
CA LEU A 21 -4.99 -8.11 1.41
C LEU A 21 -5.50 -9.41 2.04
N GLY A 22 -6.17 -9.28 3.18
CA GLY A 22 -6.68 -10.40 3.97
C GLY A 22 -5.67 -11.02 4.95
N MET A 23 -4.39 -10.60 4.91
CA MET A 23 -3.36 -11.02 5.88
C MET A 23 -3.79 -10.62 7.29
N SER A 24 -3.57 -11.50 8.28
CA SER A 24 -3.96 -11.20 9.66
C SER A 24 -3.05 -10.13 10.26
N PHE A 25 -3.58 -9.35 11.20
CA PHE A 25 -2.80 -8.37 11.94
C PHE A 25 -1.53 -8.97 12.57
N TYR A 26 -1.64 -10.17 13.14
CA TYR A 26 -0.50 -10.90 13.69
C TYR A 26 0.59 -11.18 12.64
N GLN A 27 0.21 -11.65 11.45
CA GLN A 27 1.15 -11.92 10.36
C GLN A 27 1.88 -10.65 9.93
N VAL A 28 1.15 -9.54 9.79
CA VAL A 28 1.76 -8.24 9.44
C VAL A 28 2.72 -7.79 10.52
N ILE A 29 2.33 -7.80 11.80
CA ILE A 29 3.22 -7.41 12.92
C ILE A 29 4.50 -8.27 12.94
N LYS A 30 4.36 -9.59 12.74
CA LYS A 30 5.52 -10.50 12.67
C LYS A 30 6.44 -10.13 11.52
N LEU A 31 5.89 -9.85 10.34
CA LEU A 31 6.65 -9.43 9.16
C LEU A 31 7.39 -8.12 9.42
N LEU A 32 6.71 -7.11 9.99
CA LEU A 32 7.31 -5.81 10.31
C LEU A 32 8.48 -5.96 11.30
N LYS A 33 8.33 -6.81 12.34
CA LYS A 33 9.39 -7.08 13.31
C LYS A 33 10.60 -7.80 12.70
N LEU A 34 10.38 -8.68 11.72
CA LEU A 34 11.45 -9.41 11.04
C LEU A 34 12.23 -8.53 10.04
N ASN A 35 11.66 -7.40 9.64
CA ASN A 35 12.23 -6.46 8.67
C ASN A 35 12.39 -5.07 9.29
N ASP A 36 12.69 -5.03 10.59
CA ASP A 36 12.84 -3.78 11.35
C ASP A 36 14.09 -3.01 10.92
N ASP A 37 15.03 -3.60 10.20
CA ASP A 37 16.16 -2.94 9.54
C ASP A 37 15.69 -1.94 8.48
N GLN A 38 14.66 -2.30 7.71
CA GLN A 38 14.13 -1.49 6.60
C GLN A 38 12.89 -0.68 6.98
N ILE A 39 12.00 -1.25 7.80
CA ILE A 39 10.73 -0.63 8.14
C ILE A 39 10.85 0.02 9.52
N LYS A 40 10.73 1.35 9.54
CA LYS A 40 10.92 2.17 10.74
C LYS A 40 9.67 3.04 10.98
N SER A 41 9.57 3.58 12.20
CA SER A 41 8.53 4.53 12.59
C SER A 41 7.10 3.97 12.40
N VAL A 42 6.87 2.79 12.96
CA VAL A 42 5.58 2.08 12.94
C VAL A 42 4.76 2.48 14.17
N THR A 43 3.56 3.00 13.94
CA THR A 43 2.61 3.37 15.00
C THR A 43 1.28 2.63 14.81
N LEU A 44 0.73 2.07 15.88
CA LEU A 44 -0.60 1.50 15.89
C LEU A 44 -1.59 2.56 16.38
N VAL A 45 -2.66 2.78 15.62
CA VAL A 45 -3.76 3.69 15.97
C VAL A 45 -5.03 2.87 16.14
N TYR A 46 -5.62 2.95 17.32
CA TYR A 46 -6.84 2.23 17.70
C TYR A 46 -7.57 3.00 18.81
N ASN A 47 -8.79 2.58 19.13
CA ASN A 47 -9.53 3.14 20.26
C ASN A 47 -9.13 2.40 21.55
N ASP A 48 -8.40 3.07 22.44
CA ASP A 48 -7.94 2.48 23.71
C ASP A 48 -9.07 2.06 24.65
N LYS A 49 -10.23 2.73 24.60
CA LYS A 49 -11.37 2.45 25.48
C LYS A 49 -12.23 1.30 24.97
N ASP A 50 -12.33 1.17 23.66
CA ASP A 50 -13.06 0.10 22.98
C ASP A 50 -12.34 -0.31 21.69
N PRO A 51 -11.36 -1.23 21.78
CA PRO A 51 -10.49 -1.58 20.66
C PRO A 51 -11.19 -2.18 19.44
N LEU A 52 -12.42 -2.69 19.60
CA LEU A 52 -13.18 -3.32 18.51
C LEU A 52 -14.25 -2.40 17.92
N SER A 53 -14.51 -1.25 18.55
CA SER A 53 -15.52 -0.27 18.09
C SER A 53 -15.24 0.31 16.71
N ALA A 54 -13.98 0.33 16.28
CA ALA A 54 -13.56 0.88 15.01
C ALA A 54 -12.36 0.10 14.49
N ASP A 55 -12.18 0.17 13.17
CA ASP A 55 -10.96 -0.32 12.53
C ASP A 55 -9.73 0.35 13.11
N TYR A 56 -8.65 -0.40 13.17
CA TYR A 56 -7.37 0.10 13.62
C TYR A 56 -6.38 0.09 12.47
N THR A 57 -5.40 0.99 12.56
CA THR A 57 -4.44 1.22 11.49
C THR A 57 -3.01 1.07 11.97
N LEU A 58 -2.15 0.49 11.13
CA LEU A 58 -0.70 0.54 11.29
C LEU A 58 -0.14 1.58 10.33
N ASN A 59 0.46 2.64 10.89
CA ASN A 59 1.08 3.71 10.15
C ASN A 59 2.60 3.51 10.08
N LEU A 60 3.12 3.25 8.88
CA LEU A 60 4.54 3.22 8.56
C LEU A 60 4.94 4.63 8.07
N SER A 61 5.09 5.55 9.02
CA SER A 61 5.12 7.00 8.74
C SER A 61 6.32 7.49 7.92
N ASN A 62 7.43 6.74 7.92
CA ASN A 62 8.62 7.08 7.13
C ASN A 62 8.40 6.91 5.62
N ASP A 63 7.53 5.98 5.24
CA ASP A 63 7.25 5.62 3.84
C ASP A 63 5.81 5.95 3.44
N SER A 64 5.06 6.61 4.33
CA SER A 64 3.68 7.03 4.15
C SER A 64 2.72 5.92 3.72
N ILE A 65 2.89 4.74 4.33
CA ILE A 65 2.03 3.57 4.12
C ILE A 65 1.11 3.43 5.34
N LEU A 66 -0.19 3.36 5.11
CA LEU A 66 -1.19 3.11 6.13
C LEU A 66 -1.92 1.79 5.84
N LEU A 67 -1.84 0.86 6.78
CA LEU A 67 -2.45 -0.46 6.69
C LEU A 67 -3.69 -0.50 7.57
N HIS A 68 -4.86 -0.67 6.95
CA HIS A 68 -6.15 -0.67 7.65
C HIS A 68 -6.61 -2.10 7.93
N PHE A 69 -6.95 -2.38 9.18
CA PHE A 69 -7.42 -3.68 9.60
C PHE A 69 -8.87 -3.60 10.05
N ASP A 70 -9.65 -4.58 9.60
CA ASP A 70 -11.00 -4.78 10.07
C ASP A 70 -11.00 -5.10 11.57
N SER A 71 -11.78 -4.37 12.36
CA SER A 71 -11.76 -4.51 13.82
C SER A 71 -12.17 -5.90 14.31
N ILE A 72 -13.10 -6.56 13.61
CA ILE A 72 -13.68 -7.83 14.03
C ILE A 72 -12.86 -9.02 13.50
N THR A 73 -12.61 -9.06 12.20
CA THR A 73 -11.90 -10.17 11.56
C THR A 73 -10.39 -10.08 11.72
N GLN A 74 -9.88 -8.90 12.12
CA GLN A 74 -8.46 -8.62 12.31
C GLN A 74 -7.63 -8.85 11.05
N ARG A 75 -8.24 -8.61 9.89
CA ARG A 75 -7.63 -8.80 8.56
C ARG A 75 -7.37 -7.46 7.89
N LEU A 76 -6.23 -7.39 7.20
CA LEU A 76 -5.89 -6.25 6.37
C LEU A 76 -6.93 -6.10 5.26
N LYS A 77 -7.60 -4.95 5.20
CA LYS A 77 -8.65 -4.68 4.22
C LYS A 77 -8.32 -3.58 3.22
N LEU A 78 -7.41 -2.68 3.59
CA LEU A 78 -6.97 -1.60 2.73
C LEU A 78 -5.49 -1.29 2.99
N ILE A 79 -4.77 -1.06 1.90
CA ILE A 79 -3.40 -0.56 1.89
C ILE A 79 -3.47 0.82 1.26
N GLU A 80 -3.16 1.84 2.03
CA GLU A 80 -3.23 3.24 1.60
C GLU A 80 -1.82 3.83 1.53
N LEU A 81 -1.58 4.63 0.49
CA LEU A 81 -0.38 5.42 0.29
C LEU A 81 -0.78 6.90 0.27
N TYR A 82 -0.44 7.66 1.31
CA TYR A 82 -0.98 9.02 1.48
C TYR A 82 0.00 10.14 1.09
N ASP A 83 1.30 9.84 0.90
CA ASP A 83 2.27 10.80 0.38
C ASP A 83 3.30 10.07 -0.51
N LEU A 84 3.10 10.19 -1.82
CA LEU A 84 3.92 9.52 -2.84
C LEU A 84 5.37 10.04 -2.88
N LYS A 85 5.68 11.18 -2.24
CA LYS A 85 7.06 11.70 -2.20
C LYS A 85 7.97 10.90 -1.26
N LYS A 86 7.39 10.07 -0.37
CA LYS A 86 8.14 9.30 0.63
C LYS A 86 8.28 7.81 0.31
N VAL A 87 7.79 7.37 -0.84
CA VAL A 87 7.85 5.97 -1.29
C VAL A 87 8.26 5.90 -2.76
N LYS A 88 9.01 4.87 -3.17
CA LYS A 88 9.21 4.56 -4.59
C LYS A 88 8.27 3.42 -4.98
N LEU A 89 7.58 3.57 -6.10
CA LEU A 89 6.58 2.60 -6.54
C LEU A 89 6.89 2.04 -7.93
N LYS A 90 6.80 0.72 -8.02
CA LYS A 90 6.92 -0.06 -9.26
C LYS A 90 5.63 -0.77 -9.60
N TYR A 91 5.44 -1.02 -10.88
CA TYR A 91 4.42 -1.91 -11.42
C TYR A 91 5.03 -2.72 -12.58
N PHE A 92 5.00 -4.06 -12.47
CA PHE A 92 5.68 -4.98 -13.40
C PHE A 92 7.13 -4.56 -13.70
N GLY A 93 7.91 -4.27 -12.65
CA GLY A 93 9.31 -3.85 -12.74
C GLY A 93 9.55 -2.38 -13.15
N ASN A 94 8.53 -1.66 -13.65
CA ASN A 94 8.67 -0.28 -14.11
C ASN A 94 8.34 0.71 -12.99
N TYR A 95 9.18 1.71 -12.78
CA TYR A 95 8.89 2.80 -11.84
C TYR A 95 7.83 3.74 -12.43
N PHE A 96 6.76 3.98 -11.68
CA PHE A 96 5.79 5.03 -12.01
C PHE A 96 5.83 6.20 -11.02
N ASN A 97 6.48 6.01 -9.86
CA ASN A 97 6.69 7.05 -8.87
C ASN A 97 8.07 6.86 -8.20
N SER A 98 8.90 7.89 -8.26
CA SER A 98 10.20 7.97 -7.58
C SER A 98 10.68 9.43 -7.51
N PRO A 99 11.76 9.77 -6.80
CA PRO A 99 12.30 11.14 -6.80
C PRO A 99 12.69 11.65 -8.19
N GLN A 100 12.97 10.73 -9.13
CA GLN A 100 13.30 11.03 -10.51
C GLN A 100 12.08 10.98 -11.44
N ILE A 101 10.97 10.36 -11.00
CA ILE A 101 9.79 10.09 -11.81
C ILE A 101 8.56 10.57 -11.05
N VAL A 102 8.03 11.73 -11.44
CA VAL A 102 6.77 12.24 -10.90
C VAL A 102 5.61 11.46 -11.53
N PRO A 103 4.67 10.91 -10.75
CA PRO A 103 3.52 10.20 -11.27
C PRO A 103 2.56 11.21 -11.94
N THR A 104 2.48 11.17 -13.27
CA THR A 104 1.47 11.90 -14.04
C THR A 104 0.35 10.95 -14.48
N ILE A 105 -0.82 11.50 -14.83
CA ILE A 105 -1.96 10.70 -15.30
C ILE A 105 -1.58 9.95 -16.58
N GLU A 106 -0.78 10.57 -17.46
CA GLU A 106 -0.32 9.97 -18.70
C GLU A 106 0.60 8.76 -18.43
N ASN A 107 1.60 8.95 -17.56
CA ASN A 107 2.56 7.89 -17.20
C ASN A 107 1.85 6.72 -16.49
N VAL A 108 0.91 7.02 -15.59
CA VAL A 108 0.12 5.99 -14.92
C VAL A 108 -0.75 5.22 -15.93
N ASN A 109 -1.40 5.89 -16.89
CA ASN A 109 -2.19 5.18 -17.91
C ASN A 109 -1.34 4.33 -18.86
N GLU A 110 -0.10 4.75 -19.14
CA GLU A 110 0.84 3.97 -19.94
C GLU A 110 1.26 2.69 -19.21
N ILE A 111 1.62 2.81 -17.93
CA ILE A 111 2.14 1.70 -17.11
C ILE A 111 1.04 0.72 -16.68
N PHE A 112 -0.11 1.23 -16.25
CA PHE A 112 -1.23 0.39 -15.75
C PHE A 112 -2.19 -0.04 -16.86
N GLY A 113 -2.07 0.55 -18.05
CA GLY A 113 -3.03 0.40 -19.14
C GLY A 113 -4.23 1.35 -19.01
N PRO A 114 -5.15 1.35 -19.99
CA PRO A 114 -6.32 2.21 -19.97
C PRO A 114 -7.19 1.90 -18.75
N THR A 115 -7.22 2.84 -17.79
CA THR A 115 -8.09 2.79 -16.60
C THR A 115 -9.50 3.30 -16.88
N ARG A 116 -9.78 3.71 -18.13
CA ARG A 116 -11.11 4.15 -18.55
C ARG A 116 -12.01 2.91 -18.70
N PRO A 117 -13.21 2.89 -18.08
CA PRO A 117 -14.20 1.88 -18.43
C PRO A 117 -14.47 1.99 -19.93
N GLY A 118 -14.45 0.85 -20.64
CA GLY A 118 -14.47 0.79 -22.11
C GLY A 118 -15.75 1.31 -22.75
N GLY A 119 -15.94 2.63 -22.76
CA GLY A 119 -17.15 3.26 -23.26
C GLY A 119 -16.92 4.67 -23.74
N GLU A 120 -16.15 4.83 -24.83
CA GLU A 120 -16.40 5.86 -25.85
C GLU A 120 -15.87 5.31 -27.18
N GLN A 121 -16.55 4.30 -27.74
CA GLN A 121 -16.58 4.19 -29.20
C GLN A 121 -17.37 5.40 -29.69
N LYS A 122 -16.65 6.43 -30.16
CA LYS A 122 -17.27 7.48 -30.95
C LYS A 122 -17.92 6.81 -32.16
N LEU A 123 -19.25 6.68 -32.11
CA LEU A 123 -20.07 6.41 -33.27
C LEU A 123 -19.75 7.50 -34.30
N LYS A 124 -19.16 7.07 -35.41
CA LYS A 124 -18.98 7.89 -36.60
C LYS A 124 -20.33 8.11 -37.27
#